data_AF-A0A1Q7YH34-F1
#
_entry.id   AF-A0A1Q7YH34-F1
#
_cell.length_a   1.000
_cell.length_b   1.000
_cell.length_c   1.000
_cell.angle_alpha   90.00
_cell.angle_beta   90.00
_cell.angle_gamma   90.00
#
_symmetry.space_group_name_H-M   'P 1'
#
loop_
_entity.id
_entity.type
_entity.pdbx_description
1 polymer ?
#
loop_
_entity_poly.entity_id
_entity_poly.type
_entity_poly.pdbx_seq_one_letter_code
_entity_poly.pdbx_strand_id
1 'polypeptide(L)' 'MVKLTIREAAEARGITNAYQLQKAMDVKPGMAARLWKGETEMIALKTLDRLCEALGCELTDLLVRVSNRRARHRSTALT' A
#
# COMPACT_ATOMS: atom_id res chain seq x y z
N MET A 1 -3.13 3.49 -12.66
CA MET A 1 -1.97 2.87 -11.99
C MET A 1 -2.49 2.00 -10.86
N VAL A 2 -1.85 0.86 -10.59
CA VAL A 2 -2.13 0.09 -9.38
C VAL A 2 -1.16 0.56 -8.29
N LYS A 3 -1.65 0.66 -7.05
CA LYS A 3 -0.83 0.99 -5.87
C LYS A 3 -1.14 0.02 -4.74
N LEU A 4 -0.15 -0.15 -3.87
CA LEU A 4 -0.30 -0.86 -2.60
C LEU A 4 -0.68 0.13 -1.49
N THR A 5 -1.72 -0.18 -0.73
CA THR A 5 -2.25 0.62 0.40
C THR A 5 -1.99 -0.07 1.74
N ILE A 6 -0.73 -0.50 1.93
CA ILE A 6 -0.32 -1.29 3.10
C ILE A 6 -0.51 -0.51 4.39
N ARG A 7 -0.14 0.78 4.37
CA ARG A 7 -0.22 1.64 5.55
C ARG A 7 -1.67 1.81 6.00
N GLU A 8 -2.55 2.15 5.07
CA GLU A 8 -3.97 2.35 5.34
C GLU A 8 -4.63 1.06 5.85
N ALA A 9 -4.30 -0.08 5.23
CA ALA A 9 -4.79 -1.39 5.67
C ALA A 9 -4.29 -1.75 7.08
N ALA A 10 -3.03 -1.42 7.41
CA ALA A 10 -2.43 -1.66 8.72
C ALA A 10 -3.01 -0.73 9.80
N GLU A 11 -3.20 0.56 9.48
CA GLU A 11 -3.81 1.55 10.39
C GLU A 11 -5.24 1.16 10.76
N ALA A 12 -6.02 0.64 9.81
CA ALA A 12 -7.37 0.11 10.07
C ALA A 12 -7.39 -1.05 11.08
N ARG A 13 -6.23 -1.65 11.37
CA ARG A 13 -6.04 -2.78 12.30
C ARG A 13 -5.22 -2.41 13.54
N GLY A 14 -5.04 -1.11 13.79
CA GLY A 14 -4.34 -0.61 14.98
C GLY A 14 -2.82 -0.64 14.88
N ILE A 15 -2.24 -0.95 13.72
CA ILE A 15 -0.81 -0.82 13.47
C ILE A 15 -0.55 0.60 12.96
N THR A 16 0.10 1.41 13.77
CA THR A 16 0.24 2.87 13.57
C THR A 16 1.65 3.30 13.17
N ASN A 17 2.61 2.39 13.12
CA ASN A 17 3.98 2.69 12.70
C ASN A 17 4.71 1.47 12.10
N ALA A 18 5.82 1.75 11.40
CA ALA A 18 6.63 0.74 10.73
C ALA A 18 7.22 -0.31 11.69
N TYR A 19 7.50 0.05 12.95
CA TYR A 19 8.01 -0.89 13.94
C TYR A 19 6.95 -1.91 14.35
N GLN A 20 5.70 -1.49 14.56
CA GLN A 20 4.58 -2.39 14.81
C GLN A 20 4.34 -3.31 13.60
N LEU A 21 4.39 -2.78 12.37
CA LEU A 21 4.30 -3.58 11.15
C LEU A 21 5.43 -4.61 11.06
N GLN A 22 6.66 -4.22 11.40
CA GLN A 22 7.81 -5.11 11.45
C GLN A 22 7.57 -6.29 12.39
N LYS A 23 7.01 -6.02 13.57
CA LYS A 23 6.71 -7.04 14.58
C LYS A 23 5.56 -7.95 14.14
N ALA A 24 4.51 -7.38 13.57
CA ALA A 24 3.37 -8.16 13.07
C ALA A 24 3.78 -9.10 11.93
N MET A 25 4.63 -8.63 11.00
CA MET A 25 5.04 -9.39 9.84
C MET A 25 6.28 -10.28 10.07
N ASP A 26 6.99 -10.16 11.18
CA ASP A 26 8.30 -10.79 11.41
C ASP A 26 9.28 -10.60 10.23
N VAL A 27 9.65 -9.34 9.99
CA VAL A 27 10.50 -8.94 8.86
C VAL A 27 11.65 -8.03 9.29
N LYS A 28 12.61 -7.82 8.38
CA LYS A 28 13.70 -6.86 8.59
C LYS A 28 13.16 -5.42 8.71
N PRO A 29 13.73 -4.58 9.60
CA PRO A 29 13.29 -3.20 9.78
C PRO A 29 13.25 -2.38 8.47
N GLY A 30 14.26 -2.54 7.62
CA GLY A 30 14.32 -1.83 6.33
C GLY A 30 13.20 -2.22 5.37
N MET A 31 12.73 -3.47 5.42
CA MET A 31 11.58 -3.89 4.62
C MET A 31 10.29 -3.28 5.15
N ALA A 32 10.05 -3.36 6.47
CA ALA A 32 8.89 -2.75 7.10
C ALA A 32 8.82 -1.23 6.83
N ALA A 33 9.96 -0.53 6.90
CA ALA A 33 10.04 0.89 6.60
C ALA A 33 9.66 1.21 5.14
N ARG A 34 10.14 0.43 4.17
CA ARG A 34 9.79 0.60 2.75
C ARG A 34 8.32 0.32 2.47
N LEU A 35 7.77 -0.74 3.07
CA LEU A 35 6.35 -1.08 2.95
C LEU A 35 5.48 0.02 3.56
N TRP A 36 5.85 0.53 4.73
CA TRP A 36 5.15 1.61 5.43
C TRP A 36 5.11 2.92 4.64
N LYS A 37 6.21 3.26 3.95
CA LYS A 37 6.30 4.46 3.11
C LYS A 37 5.68 4.29 1.72
N GLY A 38 5.28 3.08 1.34
CA GLY A 38 4.78 2.80 -0.01
C GLY A 38 5.87 2.88 -1.10
N GLU A 39 7.15 2.75 -0.74
CA GLU A 39 8.31 2.82 -1.65
C GLU A 39 8.58 1.48 -2.36
N THR A 40 7.61 0.57 -2.37
CA THR A 40 7.79 -0.79 -2.89
C THR A 40 7.20 -0.90 -4.29
N GLU A 41 8.06 -0.99 -5.30
CA GLU A 41 7.67 -1.19 -6.70
C GLU A 41 7.50 -2.68 -7.05
N MET A 42 8.20 -3.55 -6.33
CA MET A 42 8.17 -5.00 -6.53
C MET A 42 8.06 -5.70 -5.18
N ILE A 43 7.08 -6.59 -5.06
CA ILE A 43 6.86 -7.38 -3.85
C ILE A 43 6.66 -8.84 -4.24
N ALA A 44 7.33 -9.74 -3.53
CA ALA A 44 7.16 -11.17 -3.76
C ALA A 44 5.79 -11.63 -3.24
N LEU A 45 5.16 -12.60 -3.91
CA LEU A 45 3.87 -13.16 -3.48
C LEU A 45 3.89 -13.68 -2.05
N LYS A 46 4.97 -14.37 -1.65
CA LYS A 46 5.18 -14.82 -0.25
C LYS A 46 5.17 -13.69 0.78
N THR A 47 5.57 -12.48 0.38
CA THR A 47 5.56 -11.32 1.27
C THR A 47 4.16 -10.74 1.36
N LEU A 48 3.40 -10.74 0.24
CA LEU A 48 1.98 -10.36 0.24
C LEU A 48 1.16 -11.30 1.11
N ASP A 49 1.37 -12.61 0.98
CA ASP A 49 0.69 -13.64 1.76
C ASP A 49 0.90 -13.42 3.27
N ARG A 50 2.16 -13.24 3.68
CA ARG A 50 2.49 -12.89 5.07
C ARG A 50 1.87 -11.57 5.53
N LEU A 51 1.74 -10.60 4.63
CA LEU A 51 1.12 -9.31 4.95
C LEU A 51 -0.38 -9.50 5.19
N CYS A 52 -1.05 -10.29 4.36
CA CYS A 52 -2.44 -10.70 4.54
C CYS A 52 -2.64 -11.45 5.87
N GLU A 53 -1.77 -12.40 6.20
CA GLU A 53 -1.81 -13.13 7.48
C GLU A 53 -1.61 -12.20 8.69
N ALA A 54 -0.56 -11.37 8.64
CA ALA A 54 -0.20 -10.46 9.74
C ALA A 54 -1.26 -9.39 10.00
N LEU A 55 -1.96 -8.96 8.95
CA LEU A 55 -3.04 -7.99 9.06
C LEU A 55 -4.40 -8.67 9.26
N GLY A 56 -4.59 -9.95 8.91
CA GLY A 56 -5.93 -10.52 8.80
C GLY A 56 -6.73 -9.76 7.73
N CYS A 57 -6.19 -9.69 6.51
CA CYS A 57 -6.80 -9.03 5.37
C CYS A 57 -6.72 -9.88 4.11
N GLU A 58 -7.52 -9.53 3.11
CA GLU A 58 -7.40 -10.11 1.77
C GLU A 58 -6.48 -9.29 0.89
N LEU A 59 -5.93 -9.89 -0.17
CA LEU A 59 -5.05 -9.19 -1.13
C LEU A 59 -5.77 -7.99 -1.79
N THR A 60 -7.09 -8.08 -1.97
CA THR A 60 -7.92 -7.00 -2.51
C THR A 60 -7.98 -5.78 -1.61
N ASP A 61 -7.73 -5.93 -0.30
CA ASP A 61 -7.69 -4.81 0.65
C ASP A 61 -6.39 -3.99 0.52
N LEU A 62 -5.36 -4.58 -0.08
CA LEU A 62 -4.04 -4.00 -0.25
C LEU A 62 -3.84 -3.34 -1.60
N LEU A 63 -4.66 -3.66 -2.60
CA LEU A 63 -4.48 -3.24 -3.99
C LEU A 63 -5.57 -2.27 -4.43
N VAL A 64 -5.17 -1.05 -4.79
CA VAL A 64 -6.09 -0.04 -5.33
C VAL A 64 -5.70 0.37 -6.75
N ARG A 65 -6.69 0.48 -7.64
CA ARG A 65 -6.51 1.05 -8.98
C ARG A 65 -6.80 2.55 -8.93
N VAL A 66 -5.75 3.37 -9.01
CA VAL A 66 -5.85 4.83 -9.09
C VAL A 66 -6.00 5.26 -10.55
N SER A 67 -7.08 5.97 -10.86
CA SER A 67 -7.29 6.56 -12.19
C SER A 67 -6.29 7.69 -12.42
N ASN A 68 -5.49 7.61 -13.49
CA ASN A 68 -4.66 8.72 -13.92
C ASN A 68 -5.49 9.67 -14.81
N ARG A 69 -6.56 10.27 -14.25
CA ARG A 69 -7.22 11.40 -14.93
C ARG A 69 -6.36 12.64 -14.68
N ARG A 70 -5.27 12.78 -15.44
CA ARG A 70 -4.73 14.12 -15.67
C ARG A 70 -5.88 14.98 -16.14
N ALA A 71 -6.09 16.10 -15.44
CA ALA A 71 -7.06 17.13 -15.79
C ALA A 71 -6.94 17.42 -17.29
N ARG A 72 -7.88 16.88 -18.07
CA ARG A 72 -8.01 17.24 -19.48
C ARG A 72 -8.58 18.65 -19.44
N HIS A 73 -7.70 19.63 -19.37
CA HIS A 73 -8.03 21.05 -19.47
C HIS A 73 -8.81 21.19 -20.78
N ARG A 74 -10.14 21.23 -20.69
CA ARG A 74 -10.97 21.75 -21.77
C ARG A 74 -10.65 23.24 -21.78
N SER A 75 -9.67 23.63 -22.58
CA SER A 75 -9.60 24.98 -23.12
C SER A 75 -10.82 25.13 -24.00
N THR A 76 -11.94 25.54 -23.41
CA THR A 76 -13.07 26.08 -24.17
C THR A 76 -12.58 27.39 -24.74
N ALA A 77 -12.18 27.37 -26.02
CA ALA A 77 -12.22 28.57 -26.83
C ALA A 77 -13.69 29.01 -26.89
N LEU A 78 -14.03 30.11 -26.22
CA LEU A 78 -15.24 30.85 -26.57
C LEU A 78 -14.84 31.84 -27.67
N THR A 79 -15.50 31.65 -28.80
CA THR A 79 -15.57 32.55 -29.95
C THR A 79 -16.65 33.59 -29.68
#